data_AF-A0AAV4FTL5-F1
#
_entry.id   AF-A0AAV4FTL5-F1
#
_cell.length_a   1.000
_cell.length_b   1.000
_cell.length_c   1.000
_cell.angle_alpha   90.00
_cell.angle_beta   90.00
_cell.angle_gamma   90.00
#
_symmetry.space_group_name_H-M   'P 1'
#
loop_
_entity.id
_entity.type
_entity.pdbx_description
1 polymer ?
#
loop_
_entity_poly.entity_id
_entity_poly.type
_entity_poly.pdbx_seq_one_letter_code
_entity_poly.pdbx_strand_id
1 'polypeptide(L)'
;MEEKVGKSPPSINVVVIPTIIIIIILIFIILIIIIWLRSHVGAANTAETHEIKQRAVNAGRTASVAYKELLESVLQVVLKPSHEGRQNLGLVSRKVANGVSELVQSAEAIKGSDWVDPDDPTVIAETELLTAANSIEAAAKKLALLKPRQQAKVTETRPAESVWSN
;
A
#
# COMPACT_ATOMS: atom_id res chain seq x y z
N MET A 1 2.82 30.45 63.47
CA MET A 1 2.71 31.24 62.22
C MET A 1 3.02 30.29 61.08
N GLU A 2 2.00 29.59 60.58
CA GLU A 2 2.15 28.64 59.47
C GLU A 2 1.90 29.39 58.16
N GLU A 3 2.96 29.56 57.39
CA GLU A 3 2.92 30.09 56.03
C GLU A 3 2.34 29.00 55.11
N LYS A 4 1.05 29.12 54.80
CA LYS A 4 0.42 28.30 53.74
C LYS A 4 0.95 28.75 52.39
N VAL A 5 2.02 28.11 51.94
CA VAL A 5 2.53 28.20 50.57
C VAL A 5 1.42 27.79 49.60
N GLY A 6 0.83 28.79 48.95
CA GLY A 6 -0.19 28.63 47.92
C GLY A 6 0.36 27.90 46.72
N LYS A 7 0.11 26.58 46.64
CA LYS A 7 0.36 25.79 45.45
C LYS A 7 -0.70 26.17 44.42
N SER A 8 -0.35 27.02 43.45
CA SER A 8 -1.24 27.40 42.36
C SER A 8 -1.77 26.14 41.66
N PRO A 9 -3.08 26.05 41.36
CA PRO A 9 -3.62 24.90 40.64
C PRO A 9 -2.90 24.78 39.28
N PRO A 10 -2.53 23.56 38.85
CA PRO A 10 -1.91 23.38 37.55
C PRO A 10 -2.89 23.88 36.46
N SER A 11 -2.45 24.86 35.67
CA SER A 11 -3.20 25.42 34.56
C SER A 11 -3.55 24.32 33.55
N ILE A 12 -4.85 24.14 33.32
CA ILE A 12 -5.47 23.12 32.44
C ILE A 12 -4.73 23.01 31.10
N ASN A 13 -4.25 24.13 30.54
CA ASN A 13 -3.60 24.15 29.23
C ASN A 13 -2.21 23.47 29.18
N VAL A 14 -1.47 23.38 30.28
CA VAL A 14 -0.05 22.95 30.24
C VAL A 14 0.09 21.42 30.30
N VAL A 15 -0.86 20.72 30.93
CA VAL A 15 -0.81 19.25 31.12
C VAL A 15 -1.84 18.52 30.26
N VAL A 16 -3.00 19.14 30.01
CA VAL A 16 -4.11 18.48 29.30
C VAL A 16 -3.87 18.44 27.79
N ILE A 17 -3.29 19.50 27.21
CA ILE A 17 -2.97 19.55 25.78
C ILE A 17 -1.98 18.43 25.37
N PRO A 18 -0.81 18.26 26.03
CA PRO A 18 0.11 17.19 25.66
C PRO A 18 -0.46 15.78 25.89
N THR A 19 -1.30 15.58 26.91
CA THR A 19 -1.94 14.27 27.14
C THR A 19 -2.98 13.93 26.08
N ILE A 20 -3.79 14.89 25.62
CA ILE A 20 -4.74 14.70 24.51
C ILE A 20 -4.00 14.32 23.22
N ILE A 21 -2.90 15.01 22.91
CA ILE A 21 -2.09 14.72 21.71
C ILE A 21 -1.54 13.30 21.76
N ILE A 22 -1.02 12.85 22.91
CA ILE A 22 -0.51 11.48 23.09
C ILE A 22 -1.63 10.45 22.86
N ILE A 23 -2.84 10.71 23.38
CA ILE A 23 -3.99 9.80 23.19
C ILE A 23 -4.36 9.69 21.71
N ILE A 24 -4.40 10.81 20.98
CA ILE A 24 -4.70 10.83 19.54
C ILE A 24 -3.65 10.02 18.76
N ILE A 25 -2.37 10.21 19.08
CA ILE A 25 -1.26 9.45 18.45
C ILE A 25 -1.41 7.96 18.73
N LEU A 26 -1.71 7.56 19.98
CA LEU A 26 -1.92 6.16 20.34
C LEU A 26 -3.11 5.55 19.59
N ILE A 27 -4.22 6.27 19.46
CA ILE A 27 -5.39 5.83 18.69
C ILE A 27 -5.01 5.62 17.21
N PHE A 28 -4.27 6.56 16.62
CA PHE A 28 -3.82 6.46 15.24
C PHE A 28 -2.90 5.25 15.02
N ILE A 29 -1.97 5.01 15.95
CA ILE A 29 -1.10 3.82 15.94
C ILE A 29 -1.92 2.54 16.04
N ILE A 30 -2.91 2.48 16.94
CA ILE A 30 -3.80 1.33 17.08
C ILE A 30 -4.58 1.07 15.79
N LEU A 31 -5.10 2.11 15.13
CA LEU A 31 -5.80 1.98 13.86
C LEU A 31 -4.90 1.43 12.76
N ILE A 32 -3.65 1.92 12.66
CA ILE A 32 -2.66 1.39 11.70
C ILE A 32 -2.42 -0.10 11.94
N ILE A 33 -2.24 -0.52 13.19
CA ILE A 33 -2.00 -1.92 13.55
C ILE A 33 -3.19 -2.79 13.15
N ILE A 34 -4.43 -2.34 13.42
CA ILE A 34 -5.65 -3.09 13.06
C ILE A 34 -5.76 -3.25 11.54
N ILE A 35 -5.56 -2.16 10.78
CA ILE A 35 -5.61 -2.16 9.31
C ILE A 35 -4.55 -3.12 8.76
N TRP A 36 -3.32 -3.03 9.27
CA TRP A 36 -2.21 -3.87 8.83
C TRP A 36 -2.45 -5.36 9.08
N LEU A 37 -2.93 -5.73 10.28
CA LEU A 37 -3.29 -7.10 10.60
C LEU A 37 -4.43 -7.64 9.72
N ARG A 38 -5.43 -6.81 9.43
CA ARG A 38 -6.55 -7.18 8.55
C ARG A 38 -6.06 -7.46 7.13
N SER A 39 -5.20 -6.58 6.60
CA SER A 39 -4.62 -6.73 5.27
C SER A 39 -3.76 -7.99 5.16
N HIS A 40 -2.97 -8.30 6.19
CA HIS A 40 -2.13 -9.50 6.22
C HIS A 40 -2.94 -10.79 6.17
N VAL A 41 -4.03 -10.87 6.94
CA VAL A 41 -4.96 -12.01 6.88
C VAL A 41 -5.68 -12.09 5.54
N GLY A 42 -5.99 -10.94 4.92
CA GLY A 42 -6.51 -10.88 3.56
C GLY A 42 -5.55 -11.50 2.54
N ALA A 43 -4.27 -11.12 2.59
CA ALA A 43 -3.21 -11.69 1.75
C ALA A 43 -3.02 -13.19 2.01
N ALA A 44 -3.15 -13.67 3.25
CA ALA A 44 -3.04 -15.10 3.55
C ALA A 44 -4.08 -15.95 2.79
N ASN A 45 -5.21 -15.37 2.36
CA ASN A 45 -6.20 -16.08 1.55
C ASN A 45 -5.82 -16.23 0.08
N THR A 46 -4.85 -15.45 -0.41
CA THR A 46 -4.32 -15.56 -1.78
C THR A 46 -3.11 -16.49 -1.86
N ALA A 47 -2.67 -17.06 -0.74
CA ALA A 47 -1.53 -17.97 -0.71
C ALA A 47 -1.79 -19.24 -1.52
N GLU A 48 -0.79 -19.66 -2.28
CA GLU A 48 -0.86 -20.81 -3.19
C GLU A 48 -1.02 -22.15 -2.46
N THR A 49 -0.46 -22.26 -1.25
CA THR A 49 -0.46 -23.49 -0.45
C THR A 49 -1.11 -23.28 0.91
N HIS A 50 -1.66 -24.37 1.45
CA HIS A 50 -2.28 -24.33 2.77
C HIS A 50 -1.24 -24.05 3.86
N GLU A 51 -0.01 -24.53 3.71
CA GLU A 51 1.09 -24.31 4.63
C GLU A 51 1.48 -22.83 4.73
N ILE A 52 1.62 -22.13 3.60
CA ILE A 52 1.93 -20.68 3.58
C ILE A 52 0.79 -19.88 4.22
N LYS A 53 -0.46 -20.23 3.89
CA LYS A 53 -1.63 -19.62 4.52
C LYS A 53 -1.62 -19.79 6.03
N GLN A 54 -1.43 -21.01 6.53
CA GLN A 54 -1.41 -21.29 7.96
C GLN A 54 -0.27 -20.55 8.66
N ARG A 55 0.93 -20.55 8.07
CA ARG A 55 2.07 -19.79 8.60
C ARG A 55 1.77 -18.30 8.70
N ALA A 56 1.18 -17.70 7.67
CA ALA A 56 0.81 -16.30 7.68
C ALA A 56 -0.25 -15.98 8.76
N VAL A 57 -1.31 -16.78 8.85
CA VAL A 57 -2.34 -16.60 9.88
C VAL A 57 -1.76 -16.72 11.30
N ASN A 58 -0.86 -17.68 11.52
CA ASN A 58 -0.19 -17.85 12.80
C ASN A 58 0.73 -16.68 13.14
N ALA A 59 1.53 -16.19 12.18
CA ALA A 59 2.36 -15.01 12.37
C ALA A 59 1.53 -13.76 12.71
N GLY A 60 0.41 -13.56 11.99
CA GLY A 60 -0.57 -12.51 12.30
C GLY A 60 -1.12 -12.60 13.72
N ARG A 61 -1.46 -13.80 14.17
CA ARG A 61 -1.95 -14.05 15.54
C ARG A 61 -0.88 -13.77 16.59
N THR A 62 0.34 -14.25 16.39
CA THR A 62 1.47 -14.02 17.30
C THR A 62 1.77 -12.52 17.45
N ALA A 63 1.84 -11.79 16.32
CA ALA A 63 2.02 -10.35 16.34
C ALA A 63 0.89 -9.63 17.10
N SER A 64 -0.37 -10.03 16.86
CA SER A 64 -1.55 -9.47 17.53
C SER A 64 -1.48 -9.66 19.06
N VAL A 65 -1.09 -10.84 19.52
CA VAL A 65 -0.95 -11.14 20.94
C VAL A 65 0.16 -10.29 21.56
N ALA A 66 1.31 -10.15 20.89
CA ALA A 66 2.41 -9.30 21.36
C ALA A 66 2.00 -7.82 21.44
N TYR A 67 1.25 -7.32 20.45
CA TYR A 67 0.72 -5.95 20.48
C TYR A 67 -0.25 -5.73 21.63
N LYS A 68 -1.14 -6.70 21.91
CA LYS A 68 -2.04 -6.65 23.06
C LYS A 68 -1.26 -6.59 24.38
N GLU A 69 -0.26 -7.45 24.55
CA GLU A 69 0.60 -7.47 25.75
C GLU A 69 1.34 -6.12 25.92
N LEU A 70 1.78 -5.51 24.81
CA LEU A 70 2.42 -4.20 24.83
C LEU A 70 1.45 -3.12 25.30
N LEU A 71 0.22 -3.08 24.76
CA LEU A 71 -0.79 -2.09 25.14
C LEU A 71 -1.18 -2.21 26.61
N GLU A 72 -1.32 -3.44 27.12
CA GLU A 72 -1.57 -3.70 28.55
C GLU A 72 -0.40 -3.20 29.42
N SER A 73 0.84 -3.45 29.01
CA SER A 73 2.03 -2.98 29.71
C SER A 73 2.14 -1.44 29.69
N VAL A 74 1.81 -0.81 28.56
CA VAL A 74 1.80 0.66 28.42
C VAL A 74 0.75 1.25 29.35
N LEU A 75 -0.46 0.69 29.37
CA LEU A 75 -1.52 1.13 30.26
C LEU A 75 -1.09 1.01 31.73
N GLN A 76 -0.46 -0.11 32.11
CA GLN A 76 0.04 -0.29 33.47
C GLN A 76 1.06 0.78 33.86
N VAL A 77 2.03 1.10 33.00
CA VAL A 77 3.06 2.11 33.28
C VAL A 77 2.48 3.53 33.32
N VAL A 78 1.47 3.81 32.49
CA VAL A 78 0.77 5.11 32.50
C VAL A 78 -0.05 5.28 33.78
N LEU A 79 -0.76 4.25 34.23
CA LEU A 79 -1.60 4.30 35.43
C LEU A 79 -0.78 4.25 36.73
N LYS A 80 0.29 3.44 36.75
CA LYS A 80 1.15 3.23 37.91
C LYS A 80 2.62 3.20 37.46
N PRO A 81 3.26 4.37 37.33
CA PRO A 81 4.64 4.46 36.90
C PRO A 81 5.58 3.72 37.85
N SER A 82 6.32 2.74 37.34
CA SER A 82 7.33 2.01 38.11
C SER A 82 8.61 1.82 37.27
N HIS A 83 9.74 1.57 37.93
CA HIS A 83 11.00 1.27 37.23
C HIS A 83 10.92 -0.09 36.52
N GLU A 84 10.39 -1.10 37.21
CA GLU A 84 10.17 -2.45 36.69
C GLU A 84 9.23 -2.45 35.47
N GLY A 85 8.11 -1.71 35.53
CA GLY A 85 7.17 -1.61 34.41
C GLY A 85 7.82 -1.00 33.17
N ARG A 86 8.70 -0.01 33.33
CA ARG A 86 9.46 0.58 32.22
C ARG A 86 10.48 -0.40 31.62
N GLN A 87 11.13 -1.24 32.43
CA GLN A 87 11.98 -2.31 31.92
C GLN A 87 11.17 -3.38 31.17
N ASN A 88 10.00 -3.76 31.70
CA ASN A 88 9.11 -4.72 31.07
C ASN A 88 8.63 -4.23 29.69
N LEU A 89 8.33 -2.93 29.54
CA LEU A 89 8.02 -2.35 28.23
C LEU A 89 9.09 -2.61 27.18
N GLY A 90 10.37 -2.52 27.55
CA GLY A 90 11.48 -2.82 26.63
C GLY A 90 11.51 -4.29 26.21
N LEU A 91 11.15 -5.22 27.11
CA LEU A 91 11.06 -6.64 26.80
C LEU A 91 9.87 -6.95 25.89
N VAL A 92 8.68 -6.42 26.21
CA VAL A 92 7.47 -6.65 25.42
C VAL A 92 7.56 -5.98 24.04
N SER A 93 8.22 -4.82 23.94
CA SER A 93 8.49 -4.16 22.65
C SER A 93 9.35 -5.04 21.73
N ARG A 94 10.34 -5.76 22.26
CA ARG A 94 11.13 -6.72 21.47
C ARG A 94 10.29 -7.90 20.97
N LYS A 95 9.33 -8.39 21.77
CA LYS A 95 8.39 -9.43 21.32
C LYS A 95 7.58 -8.95 20.11
N VAL A 96 7.10 -7.71 20.14
CA VAL A 96 6.41 -7.09 19.00
C VAL A 96 7.31 -7.03 17.78
N ALA A 97 8.56 -6.55 17.91
CA ALA A 97 9.50 -6.49 16.80
C ALA A 97 9.74 -7.86 16.15
N ASN A 98 9.87 -8.91 16.97
CA ASN A 98 10.02 -10.28 16.48
C ASN A 98 8.76 -10.77 15.75
N GLY A 99 7.58 -10.54 16.33
CA GLY A 99 6.30 -10.89 15.69
C GLY A 99 6.08 -10.16 14.37
N VAL A 100 6.45 -8.89 14.29
CA VAL A 100 6.42 -8.10 13.05
C VAL A 100 7.39 -8.68 12.01
N SER A 101 8.59 -9.06 12.42
CA SER A 101 9.58 -9.65 11.52
C SER A 101 9.09 -10.97 10.92
N GLU A 102 8.48 -11.83 11.74
CA GLU A 102 7.87 -13.08 11.29
C GLU A 102 6.68 -12.83 10.35
N LEU A 103 5.87 -11.82 10.66
CA LEU A 103 4.74 -11.42 9.84
C LEU A 103 5.20 -10.93 8.46
N VAL A 104 6.25 -10.10 8.38
CA VAL A 104 6.86 -9.67 7.11
C VAL A 104 7.38 -10.86 6.32
N GLN A 105 8.16 -11.75 6.93
CA GLN A 105 8.67 -12.95 6.26
C GLN A 105 7.54 -13.84 5.72
N SER A 106 6.45 -13.99 6.49
CA SER A 106 5.29 -14.74 6.03
C SER A 106 4.57 -14.05 4.87
N ALA A 107 4.54 -12.72 4.85
CA ALA A 107 3.96 -11.94 3.75
C ALA A 107 4.78 -12.05 2.46
N GLU A 108 6.11 -12.07 2.57
CA GLU A 108 7.00 -12.32 1.44
C GLU A 108 6.79 -13.71 0.86
N ALA A 109 6.60 -14.72 1.71
CA ALA A 109 6.30 -16.09 1.26
C ALA A 109 4.97 -16.21 0.52
N ILE A 110 3.97 -15.33 0.80
CA ILE A 110 2.68 -15.32 0.09
C ILE A 110 2.84 -14.90 -1.38
N LYS A 111 3.85 -14.09 -1.71
CA LYS A 111 4.05 -13.59 -3.07
C LYS A 111 4.23 -14.73 -4.10
N GLY A 112 4.75 -15.88 -3.67
CA GLY A 112 5.03 -17.01 -4.55
C GLY A 112 6.33 -16.83 -5.35
N SER A 113 6.75 -17.88 -6.06
CA SER A 113 7.97 -17.84 -6.90
C SER A 113 7.81 -16.99 -8.15
N ASP A 114 6.57 -16.77 -8.57
CA ASP A 114 6.22 -16.15 -9.84
C ASP A 114 5.93 -14.65 -9.67
N TRP A 115 6.12 -14.11 -8.47
CA TRP A 115 6.00 -12.68 -8.24
C TRP A 115 7.14 -11.95 -8.95
N VAL A 116 6.77 -11.11 -9.89
CA VAL A 116 7.69 -10.22 -10.59
C VAL A 116 7.47 -8.80 -10.09
N ASP A 117 8.57 -8.08 -9.89
CA ASP A 117 8.51 -6.67 -9.47
C ASP A 117 7.91 -5.83 -10.60
N PRO A 118 6.73 -5.19 -10.40
CA PRO A 118 6.12 -4.36 -11.43
C PRO A 118 6.93 -3.10 -11.75
N ASP A 119 7.85 -2.69 -10.87
CA ASP A 119 8.74 -1.55 -11.09
C ASP A 119 10.05 -1.97 -11.79
N ASP A 120 10.25 -3.26 -12.11
CA ASP A 120 11.40 -3.73 -12.88
C ASP A 120 11.34 -3.14 -14.31
N PRO A 121 12.39 -2.43 -14.77
CA PRO A 121 12.40 -1.81 -16.10
C PRO A 121 12.19 -2.83 -17.23
N THR A 122 12.53 -4.10 -17.02
CA THR A 122 12.32 -5.20 -17.97
C THR A 122 10.84 -5.54 -18.12
N VAL A 123 10.11 -5.62 -17.00
CA VAL A 123 8.65 -5.87 -16.99
C VAL A 123 7.89 -4.70 -17.59
N ILE A 124 8.33 -3.48 -17.27
CA ILE A 124 7.78 -2.25 -17.86
C ILE A 124 7.96 -2.28 -19.38
N ALA A 125 9.18 -2.55 -19.85
CA ALA A 125 9.48 -2.64 -21.27
C ALA A 125 8.65 -3.74 -21.97
N GLU A 126 8.51 -4.92 -21.36
CA GLU A 126 7.68 -5.99 -21.90
C GLU A 126 6.20 -5.58 -22.02
N THR A 127 5.67 -4.97 -20.97
CA THR A 127 4.28 -4.50 -20.94
C THR A 127 4.03 -3.42 -22.00
N GLU A 128 4.96 -2.49 -22.17
CA GLU A 128 4.91 -1.46 -23.20
C GLU A 128 4.99 -2.06 -24.62
N LEU A 129 5.86 -3.05 -24.83
CA LEU A 129 5.97 -3.76 -26.11
C LEU A 129 4.67 -4.51 -26.47
N LEU A 130 4.07 -5.23 -25.51
CA LEU A 130 2.79 -5.91 -25.72
C LEU A 130 1.66 -4.91 -26.01
N THR A 131 1.66 -3.77 -25.32
CA THR A 131 0.69 -2.69 -25.55
C THR A 131 0.83 -2.07 -26.94
N ALA A 132 2.07 -1.88 -27.40
CA ALA A 132 2.37 -1.39 -28.74
C ALA A 132 1.92 -2.41 -29.81
N ALA A 133 2.20 -3.70 -29.61
CA ALA A 133 1.76 -4.76 -30.52
C ALA A 133 0.24 -4.80 -30.68
N ASN A 134 -0.50 -4.72 -29.58
CA ASN A 134 -1.97 -4.66 -29.59
C ASN A 134 -2.49 -3.43 -30.36
N SER A 135 -1.82 -2.28 -30.21
CA SER A 135 -2.16 -1.04 -30.92
C SER A 135 -1.93 -1.17 -32.43
N ILE A 136 -0.83 -1.82 -32.84
CA ILE A 136 -0.52 -2.11 -34.24
C ILE A 136 -1.55 -3.07 -34.83
N GLU A 137 -1.92 -4.14 -34.11
CA GLU A 137 -2.92 -5.10 -34.58
C GLU A 137 -4.30 -4.44 -34.78
N ALA A 138 -4.72 -3.59 -33.84
CA ALA A 138 -5.96 -2.83 -33.95
C ALA A 138 -5.94 -1.89 -35.17
N ALA A 139 -4.82 -1.21 -35.43
CA ALA A 139 -4.65 -0.36 -36.61
C ALA A 139 -4.68 -1.19 -37.92
N ALA A 140 -4.01 -2.34 -37.96
CA ALA A 140 -4.01 -3.23 -39.11
C ALA A 140 -5.42 -3.76 -39.43
N LYS A 141 -6.17 -4.18 -38.41
CA LYS A 141 -7.59 -4.57 -38.55
C LYS A 141 -8.43 -3.42 -39.11
N LYS A 142 -8.22 -2.19 -38.62
CA LYS A 142 -8.91 -1.01 -39.14
C LYS A 142 -8.56 -0.73 -40.61
N LEU A 143 -7.30 -0.88 -41.00
CA LEU A 143 -6.86 -0.74 -42.40
C LEU A 143 -7.46 -1.80 -43.32
N ALA A 144 -7.54 -3.06 -42.87
CA ALA A 144 -8.12 -4.16 -43.64
C ALA A 144 -9.62 -3.98 -43.95
N LEU A 145 -10.34 -3.24 -43.09
CA LEU A 145 -11.76 -2.92 -43.28
C LEU A 145 -11.99 -1.72 -44.24
N LEU A 146 -10.94 -0.98 -44.60
CA LEU A 146 -11.06 0.17 -45.50
C LEU A 146 -11.01 -0.27 -46.97
N LYS A 147 -11.97 0.19 -47.77
CA LYS A 147 -11.95 0.04 -49.24
C LYS A 147 -11.01 1.10 -49.86
N PRO A 148 -10.34 0.81 -51.00
CA PRO A 148 -9.49 1.78 -51.69
C PRO A 148 -10.27 3.03 -52.06
N ARG A 149 -9.70 4.22 -51.79
CA ARG A 149 -10.30 5.50 -52.15
C ARG A 149 -10.45 5.59 -53.67
N GLN A 150 -11.68 5.68 -54.18
CA GLN A 150 -11.91 5.99 -55.60
C GLN A 150 -11.29 7.36 -55.89
N GLN A 151 -10.24 7.40 -56.72
CA GLN A 151 -9.67 8.66 -57.17
C GLN A 151 -10.76 9.43 -57.92
N ALA A 152 -10.98 10.69 -57.54
CA ALA A 152 -11.84 11.59 -58.29
C ALA A 152 -11.33 11.65 -59.74
N LYS A 153 -12.19 11.26 -60.67
CA LYS A 153 -11.96 11.28 -62.11
C LYS A 153 -11.40 12.65 -62.50
N VAL A 154 -10.14 12.71 -62.92
CA VAL A 154 -9.56 13.90 -63.55
C VAL A 154 -10.34 14.09 -64.85
N THR A 155 -11.34 14.96 -64.80
CA THR A 155 -12.06 15.43 -66.00
C THR A 155 -11.09 16.31 -66.77
N GLU A 156 -10.33 15.70 -67.67
CA GLU A 156 -9.57 16.37 -68.70
C GLU A 156 -10.55 16.99 -69.70
N THR A 157 -11.00 18.21 -69.45
CA THR A 157 -11.60 19.08 -70.45
C THR A 157 -10.49 19.93 -71.08
N ARG A 158 -9.91 19.43 -72.18
CA ARG A 158 -9.12 20.24 -73.11
C ARG A 158 -10.06 20.65 -74.26
N PRO A 159 -10.32 21.94 -74.50
CA PRO A 159 -11.11 22.34 -75.67
C PRO A 159 -10.29 22.01 -76.92
N ALA A 160 -10.92 21.32 -77.87
CA ALA A 160 -10.31 21.01 -79.16
C ALA A 160 -10.22 22.31 -79.97
N GLU A 161 -9.04 22.94 -79.94
CA GLU A 161 -8.71 24.00 -80.88
C GLU A 161 -8.63 23.41 -82.29
N SER A 162 -9.42 24.03 -83.17
CA SER A 162 -9.53 23.78 -84.60
C SER A 162 -8.21 24.07 -85.31
N VAL A 163 -7.54 22.99 -85.73
CA VAL A 163 -6.51 22.99 -86.77
C VAL A 163 -6.91 21.76 -87.60
N TRP A 164 -7.57 21.85 -88.75
CA TRP A 164 -7.18 22.47 -90.02
C TRP A 164 -8.43 22.66 -90.91
N SER A 165 -8.48 23.69 -91.75
CA SER A 165 -8.50 23.54 -93.22
C SER A 165 -8.36 24.89 -93.93
N ASN A 166 -7.56 24.87 -95.00
CA ASN A 166 -7.46 25.86 -96.08
C ASN A 166 -8.81 26.15 -96.75
#